data_AF-A0A661QL01-F1
#
_entry.id   AF-A0A661QL01-F1
#
_cell.length_a   1.000
_cell.length_b   1.000
_cell.length_c   1.000
_cell.angle_alpha   90.00
_cell.angle_beta   90.00
_cell.angle_gamma   90.00
#
_symmetry.space_group_name_H-M   'P 1'
#
loop_
_entity.id
_entity.type
_entity.pdbx_description
1 polymer ?
#
loop_
_entity_poly.entity_id
_entity_poly.type
_entity_poly.pdbx_seq_one_letter_code
_entity_poly.pdbx_strand_id
1 'polypeptide(L)'
;MNVGIIENPDFSIRVVHPAEGFTVQDNFDRIGATGFEMDTSMLPQTRTFRNAWVVSGTSSVAVDLPKAKELAINVLIPPIEKAIAAIAVPLAEAQDDNDHPLEVALINDRKGLRVEKELKVQEILACATVAQLEALILTL
;
A
#
# COMPACT_ATOMS: atom_id res chain seq x y z
N MET A 1 -17.80 3.19 19.57
CA MET A 1 -16.82 3.75 20.55
C MET A 1 -16.19 4.91 19.85
N ASN A 2 -16.00 6.05 20.51
CA ASN A 2 -15.43 7.20 19.83
C ASN A 2 -13.90 7.19 19.86
N VAL A 3 -13.31 7.68 18.78
CA VAL A 3 -11.86 7.81 18.57
C VAL A 3 -11.53 9.21 18.10
N GLY A 4 -10.31 9.65 18.40
CA GLY A 4 -9.77 10.90 17.90
C GLY A 4 -9.11 10.72 16.53
N ILE A 5 -9.45 11.57 15.59
CA ILE A 5 -8.85 11.65 14.26
C ILE A 5 -7.95 12.87 14.20
N ILE A 6 -6.67 12.64 13.89
CA ILE A 6 -5.65 13.69 13.75
C ILE A 6 -5.15 13.63 12.31
N GLU A 7 -5.27 14.74 11.60
CA GLU A 7 -4.64 14.94 10.30
C GLU A 7 -3.25 15.55 10.51
N ASN A 8 -2.22 14.84 10.06
CA ASN A 8 -0.84 15.33 10.14
C ASN A 8 -0.54 16.29 8.97
N PRO A 9 0.53 17.10 9.06
CA PRO A 9 0.92 18.02 7.99
C PRO A 9 1.23 17.36 6.63
N ASP A 10 1.52 16.06 6.63
CA ASP A 10 1.72 15.24 5.42
C ASP A 10 0.42 14.63 4.88
N PHE A 11 -0.74 15.10 5.38
CA PHE A 11 -2.08 14.60 5.07
C PHE A 11 -2.29 13.12 5.45
N SER A 12 -1.44 12.55 6.32
CA SER A 12 -1.66 11.22 6.89
C SER A 12 -2.59 11.28 8.10
N ILE A 13 -3.40 10.24 8.29
CA ILE A 13 -4.34 10.17 9.41
C ILE A 13 -3.79 9.31 10.54
N ARG A 14 -3.73 9.89 11.73
CA ARG A 14 -3.57 9.15 12.99
C ARG A 14 -4.94 8.98 13.65
N VAL A 15 -5.16 7.79 14.20
CA VAL A 15 -6.35 7.46 15.00
C VAL A 15 -5.89 7.19 16.41
N VAL A 16 -6.45 7.93 17.36
CA VAL A 16 -6.13 7.84 18.78
C VAL A 16 -7.32 7.25 19.50
N HIS A 17 -7.07 6.24 20.32
CA HIS A 17 -8.11 5.60 21.13
C HIS A 17 -7.99 6.13 22.56
N PRO A 18 -9.07 6.68 23.15
CA PRO A 18 -9.08 7.05 24.56
C PRO A 18 -8.93 5.79 25.43
N ALA A 19 -8.06 5.88 26.43
CA ALA A 19 -7.99 4.89 27.49
C ALA A 19 -9.24 4.99 28.39
N GLU A 20 -9.55 3.94 29.13
CA GLU A 20 -10.68 3.95 30.06
C GLU A 20 -10.57 5.12 31.06
N GLY A 21 -11.65 5.87 31.23
CA GLY A 21 -11.70 7.06 32.09
C GLY A 21 -11.15 8.34 31.45
N PHE A 22 -10.68 8.31 30.21
CA PHE A 22 -10.23 9.49 29.45
C PHE A 22 -11.17 9.80 28.29
N THR A 23 -11.30 11.09 27.96
CA THR A 23 -12.00 11.56 26.77
C THR A 23 -11.06 11.65 25.57
N VAL A 24 -11.62 11.78 24.37
CA VAL A 24 -10.84 12.04 23.15
C VAL A 24 -10.10 13.38 23.27
N GLN A 25 -10.72 14.40 23.87
CA GLN A 25 -10.11 15.70 24.10
C GLN A 25 -8.88 15.61 25.03
N ASP A 26 -8.95 14.83 26.11
CA ASP A 26 -7.80 14.64 27.01
C ASP A 26 -6.57 14.09 26.28
N ASN A 27 -6.79 13.24 25.29
CA ASN A 27 -5.72 12.71 24.46
C ASN A 27 -5.14 13.76 23.51
N PHE A 28 -5.99 14.60 22.90
CA PHE A 28 -5.54 15.71 22.05
C PHE A 28 -4.67 16.68 22.84
N ASP A 29 -5.11 17.06 24.03
CA ASP A 29 -4.39 17.99 24.91
C ASP A 29 -3.03 17.41 25.34
N ARG A 30 -2.97 16.11 25.66
CA ARG A 30 -1.72 15.43 26.03
C ARG A 30 -0.73 15.30 24.89
N ILE A 31 -1.21 15.07 23.67
CA ILE A 31 -0.36 14.92 22.48
C ILE A 31 0.02 16.29 21.90
N GLY A 32 -0.67 17.36 22.30
CA GLY A 32 -0.49 18.69 21.73
C GLY A 32 -0.95 18.76 20.27
N ALA A 33 -2.00 18.00 19.93
CA ALA A 33 -2.52 17.88 18.58
C ALA A 33 -3.97 18.37 18.51
N THR A 34 -4.37 18.86 17.34
CA THR A 34 -5.77 19.17 17.03
C THR A 34 -6.36 18.07 16.18
N GLY A 35 -7.67 17.85 16.32
CA GLY A 35 -8.37 16.78 15.63
C GLY A 35 -9.87 16.85 15.87
N PHE A 36 -10.57 15.82 15.46
CA PHE A 36 -12.01 15.68 15.71
C PHE A 36 -12.36 14.28 16.22
N GLU A 37 -13.47 14.19 16.94
CA GLU A 37 -14.00 12.94 17.47
C GLU A 37 -14.95 12.28 16.45
N MET A 38 -14.86 10.96 16.33
CA MET A 38 -15.67 10.17 15.40
C MET A 38 -15.96 8.79 15.99
N ASP A 39 -17.15 8.22 15.72
CA ASP A 39 -17.39 6.81 16.07
C ASP A 39 -16.56 5.88 15.18
N THR A 40 -15.90 4.90 15.79
CA THR A 40 -15.20 3.79 15.13
C THR A 40 -15.96 3.14 13.97
N SER A 41 -17.29 3.06 14.01
CA SER A 41 -18.11 2.47 12.95
C SER A 41 -18.13 3.30 11.66
N MET A 42 -17.73 4.58 11.74
CA MET A 42 -17.63 5.49 10.60
C MET A 42 -16.25 5.42 9.91
N LEU A 43 -15.28 4.72 10.51
CA LEU A 43 -13.98 4.51 9.89
C LEU A 43 -14.07 3.51 8.73
N PRO A 44 -13.17 3.59 7.74
CA PRO A 44 -13.04 2.54 6.74
C PRO A 44 -12.88 1.18 7.42
N GLN A 45 -13.67 0.20 6.99
CA GLN A 45 -13.69 -1.15 7.59
C GLN A 45 -12.32 -1.82 7.56
N THR A 46 -11.56 -1.51 6.51
CA THR A 46 -10.22 -2.02 6.28
C THR A 46 -9.14 -1.06 6.75
N ARG A 47 -8.14 -1.63 7.43
CA ARG A 47 -6.94 -0.93 7.87
C ARG A 47 -5.75 -1.13 6.94
N THR A 48 -5.87 -1.95 5.91
CA THR A 48 -4.79 -2.27 4.95
C THR A 48 -4.22 -1.01 4.32
N PHE A 49 -5.08 -0.05 3.96
CA PHE A 49 -4.71 1.21 3.36
C PHE A 49 -4.86 2.41 4.31
N ARG A 50 -4.56 2.25 5.61
CA ARG A 50 -4.67 3.35 6.59
C ARG A 50 -3.89 4.61 6.18
N ASN A 51 -2.75 4.44 5.50
CA ASN A 51 -1.94 5.56 5.01
C ASN A 51 -2.57 6.29 3.81
N ALA A 52 -3.58 5.70 3.18
CA ALA A 52 -4.40 6.33 2.15
C ALA A 52 -5.72 6.90 2.70
N TRP A 53 -5.94 6.85 4.02
CA TRP A 53 -7.11 7.50 4.60
C TRP A 53 -6.97 9.01 4.49
N VAL A 54 -8.05 9.66 4.08
CA VAL A 54 -8.18 11.12 3.95
C VAL A 54 -9.45 11.58 4.65
N VAL A 55 -9.38 12.78 5.22
CA VAL A 55 -10.54 13.41 5.84
C VAL A 55 -11.39 14.00 4.71
N SER A 56 -12.66 13.58 4.62
CA SER A 56 -13.62 14.13 3.67
C SER A 56 -14.64 14.97 4.44
N GLY A 57 -14.53 16.30 4.31
CA GLY A 57 -15.32 17.24 5.10
C GLY A 57 -14.88 17.29 6.56
N THR A 58 -15.78 17.64 7.47
CA THR A 58 -15.47 17.77 8.92
C THR A 58 -15.80 16.51 9.74
N SER A 59 -16.34 15.46 9.12
CA SER A 59 -16.96 14.35 9.86
C SER A 59 -16.88 12.99 9.18
N SER A 60 -16.04 12.82 8.15
CA SER A 60 -15.85 11.51 7.52
C SER A 60 -14.39 11.22 7.18
N VAL A 61 -14.00 9.95 7.29
CA VAL A 61 -12.71 9.46 6.85
C VAL A 61 -12.97 8.44 5.75
N ALA A 62 -12.41 8.69 4.57
CA ALA A 62 -12.52 7.80 3.42
C ALA A 62 -11.14 7.32 2.98
N VAL A 63 -11.08 6.23 2.22
CA VAL A 63 -9.85 5.80 1.57
C VAL A 63 -9.74 6.51 0.23
N ASP A 64 -8.66 7.24 0.02
CA ASP A 64 -8.26 7.76 -1.28
C ASP A 64 -7.81 6.58 -2.16
N LEU A 65 -8.63 6.23 -3.16
CA LEU A 65 -8.36 5.11 -4.05
C LEU A 65 -7.09 5.31 -4.88
N PRO A 66 -6.84 6.46 -5.55
CA PRO A 66 -5.55 6.77 -6.15
C PRO A 66 -4.36 6.52 -5.21
N LYS A 67 -4.38 7.05 -3.98
CA LYS A 67 -3.29 6.87 -3.02
C LYS A 67 -3.16 5.40 -2.56
N ALA A 68 -4.28 4.70 -2.40
CA ALA A 68 -4.27 3.27 -2.10
C ALA A 68 -3.64 2.43 -3.23
N LYS A 69 -3.86 2.79 -4.50
CA LYS A 69 -3.20 2.15 -5.65
C LYS A 69 -1.70 2.36 -5.65
N GLU A 70 -1.23 3.56 -5.34
CA GLU A 70 0.21 3.82 -5.19
C GLU A 70 0.82 2.97 -4.07
N LEU A 71 0.16 2.87 -2.92
CA LEU A 71 0.60 2.00 -1.83
C LEU A 71 0.63 0.52 -2.24
N ALA A 72 -0.40 0.04 -2.96
CA ALA A 72 -0.44 -1.33 -3.47
C ALA A 72 0.72 -1.60 -4.44
N ILE A 73 1.01 -0.66 -5.35
CA ILE A 73 2.17 -0.75 -6.25
C ILE A 73 3.47 -0.86 -5.45
N ASN A 74 3.64 -0.01 -4.44
CA ASN A 74 4.84 -0.01 -3.59
C ASN A 74 5.03 -1.28 -2.76
N VAL A 75 3.98 -2.08 -2.55
CA VAL A 75 4.05 -3.36 -1.85
C VAL A 75 4.24 -4.52 -2.83
N LEU A 76 3.47 -4.55 -3.91
CA LEU A 76 3.39 -5.71 -4.82
C LEU A 76 4.47 -5.75 -5.88
N ILE A 77 5.00 -4.59 -6.31
CA ILE A 77 5.96 -4.51 -7.42
C ILE A 77 7.42 -4.77 -7.01
N PRO A 78 7.92 -4.30 -5.85
CA PRO A 78 9.33 -4.52 -5.49
C PRO A 78 9.79 -5.99 -5.46
N PRO A 79 8.98 -6.98 -5.02
CA PRO A 79 9.36 -8.39 -5.13
C PRO A 79 9.63 -8.84 -6.58
N ILE A 80 8.81 -8.40 -7.53
CA ILE A 80 8.98 -8.72 -8.96
C ILE A 80 10.23 -8.02 -9.52
N GLU A 81 10.46 -6.75 -9.15
CA GLU A 81 11.68 -6.03 -9.55
C GLU A 81 12.94 -6.69 -9.00
N LYS A 82 12.89 -7.19 -7.77
CA LYS A 82 13.98 -7.96 -7.17
C LYS A 82 14.23 -9.26 -7.94
N ALA A 83 13.19 -9.97 -8.36
CA ALA A 83 13.33 -11.17 -9.18
C ALA A 83 13.95 -10.85 -10.56
N ILE A 84 13.53 -9.77 -11.21
CA ILE A 84 14.11 -9.28 -12.48
C ILE A 84 15.60 -8.95 -12.29
N ALA A 85 15.96 -8.30 -11.19
CA ALA A 85 17.33 -7.93 -10.88
C ALA A 85 18.19 -9.16 -10.55
N ALA A 86 17.63 -10.17 -9.89
CA ALA A 86 18.33 -11.40 -9.55
C ALA A 86 18.80 -12.19 -10.79
N ILE A 87 18.14 -12.03 -11.95
CA ILE A 87 18.55 -12.66 -13.22
C ILE A 87 19.81 -12.01 -13.82
N ALA A 88 20.17 -10.78 -13.42
CA ALA A 88 21.27 -10.06 -14.06
C ALA A 88 22.62 -10.77 -13.92
N VAL A 89 22.91 -11.37 -12.75
CA VAL A 89 24.17 -12.08 -12.51
C VAL A 89 24.22 -13.41 -13.27
N PRO A 90 23.23 -14.33 -13.15
CA PRO A 90 23.22 -15.56 -13.93
C PRO A 90 23.28 -15.34 -15.44
N LEU A 91 22.68 -14.26 -15.94
CA LEU A 91 22.73 -13.93 -17.36
C LEU A 91 24.14 -13.54 -17.81
N ALA A 92 24.85 -12.75 -17.00
CA ALA A 92 26.23 -12.38 -17.29
C ALA A 92 27.14 -13.62 -17.26
N GLU A 93 26.98 -14.50 -16.28
CA GLU A 93 27.73 -15.76 -16.17
C GLU A 93 27.48 -16.67 -17.40
N ALA A 94 26.22 -16.82 -17.82
CA ALA A 94 25.88 -17.60 -19.02
C ALA A 94 26.51 -17.04 -20.30
N GLN A 95 26.63 -15.70 -20.39
CA GLN A 95 27.28 -15.03 -21.52
C GLN A 95 28.79 -15.24 -21.52
N ASP A 96 29.44 -15.13 -20.36
CA ASP A 96 30.87 -15.38 -20.20
C ASP A 96 31.23 -16.84 -20.53
N ASP A 97 30.37 -17.78 -20.14
CA ASP A 97 30.54 -19.23 -20.39
C ASP A 97 30.14 -19.66 -21.83
N ASN A 98 29.59 -18.75 -22.64
CA ASN A 98 29.00 -19.03 -23.96
C ASN A 98 27.89 -20.11 -23.94
N ASP A 99 27.14 -20.21 -22.84
CA ASP A 99 25.99 -21.11 -22.73
C ASP A 99 24.74 -20.46 -23.34
N HIS A 100 24.66 -20.52 -24.68
CA HIS A 100 23.54 -19.93 -25.42
C HIS A 100 22.15 -20.48 -25.03
N PRO A 101 21.95 -21.79 -24.77
CA PRO A 101 20.68 -22.28 -24.24
C PRO A 101 20.26 -21.59 -22.93
N LEU A 102 21.18 -21.45 -21.97
CA LEU A 102 20.91 -20.81 -20.69
C LEU A 102 20.68 -19.30 -20.85
N GLU A 103 21.48 -18.62 -21.67
CA GLU A 103 21.31 -17.21 -22.00
C GLU A 103 19.89 -16.91 -22.52
N VAL A 104 19.43 -17.70 -23.51
CA VAL A 104 18.10 -17.54 -24.10
C VAL A 104 17.00 -17.79 -23.06
N ALA A 105 17.15 -18.81 -22.21
CA ALA A 105 16.21 -19.10 -21.14
C ALA A 105 16.09 -17.92 -20.16
N LEU A 106 17.22 -17.39 -19.66
CA LEU A 106 17.24 -16.27 -18.72
C LEU A 106 16.71 -14.97 -19.32
N ILE A 107 16.97 -14.71 -20.61
CA ILE A 107 16.37 -13.57 -21.34
C ILE A 107 14.86 -13.70 -21.38
N ASN A 108 14.34 -14.89 -21.67
CA ASN A 108 12.91 -15.14 -21.74
C ASN A 108 12.24 -15.02 -20.37
N ASP A 109 12.85 -15.58 -19.32
CA ASP A 109 12.35 -15.45 -17.94
C ASP A 109 12.32 -13.99 -17.50
N ARG A 110 13.38 -13.23 -17.78
CA ARG A 110 13.43 -11.79 -17.47
C ARG A 110 12.38 -11.00 -18.23
N LYS A 111 12.07 -11.36 -19.48
CA LYS A 111 10.97 -10.77 -20.26
C LYS A 111 9.62 -11.14 -19.65
N GLY A 112 9.42 -12.41 -19.28
CA GLY A 112 8.21 -12.90 -18.61
C GLY A 112 7.90 -12.12 -17.35
N LEU A 113 8.88 -11.94 -16.46
CA LEU A 113 8.72 -11.15 -15.24
C LEU A 113 8.43 -9.66 -15.50
N ARG A 114 8.96 -9.07 -16.58
CA ARG A 114 8.62 -7.70 -16.97
C ARG A 114 7.17 -7.58 -17.42
N VAL A 115 6.69 -8.55 -18.20
CA VAL A 115 5.28 -8.62 -18.59
C VAL A 115 4.39 -8.83 -17.36
N GLU A 116 4.77 -9.73 -16.45
CA GLU A 116 4.05 -9.95 -15.19
C GLU A 116 3.97 -8.66 -14.35
N LYS A 117 5.07 -7.92 -14.24
CA LYS A 117 5.09 -6.60 -13.58
C LYS A 117 4.08 -5.65 -14.21
N GLU A 118 4.10 -5.50 -15.53
CA GLU A 118 3.19 -4.60 -16.25
C GLU A 118 1.72 -5.02 -16.06
N LEU A 119 1.42 -6.32 -16.17
CA LEU A 119 0.09 -6.86 -15.90
C LEU A 119 -0.36 -6.58 -14.48
N LYS A 120 0.52 -6.77 -13.49
CA LYS A 120 0.20 -6.50 -12.08
C LYS A 120 -0.11 -5.03 -11.84
N VAL A 121 0.66 -4.13 -12.44
CA VAL A 121 0.37 -2.68 -12.39
C VAL A 121 -0.99 -2.38 -13.03
N GLN A 122 -1.28 -2.95 -14.21
CA GLN A 122 -2.58 -2.78 -14.88
C GLN A 122 -3.74 -3.30 -14.03
N GLU A 123 -3.60 -4.46 -13.39
CA GLU A 123 -4.60 -5.01 -12.46
C GLU A 123 -4.89 -4.06 -11.29
N ILE A 124 -3.85 -3.51 -10.66
CA ILE A 124 -4.00 -2.52 -9.58
C ILE A 124 -4.71 -1.26 -10.10
N LEU A 125 -4.30 -0.75 -11.27
CA LEU A 125 -4.90 0.45 -11.87
C LEU A 125 -6.34 0.23 -12.32
N ALA A 126 -6.71 -0.99 -12.74
CA ALA A 126 -8.05 -1.37 -13.18
C ALA A 126 -9.04 -1.53 -12.02
N CYS A 127 -8.58 -1.70 -10.79
CA CYS A 127 -9.47 -1.79 -9.64
C CYS A 127 -10.29 -0.51 -9.45
N ALA A 128 -11.60 -0.67 -9.32
CA ALA A 128 -12.54 0.44 -9.12
C ALA A 128 -12.89 0.66 -7.63
N THR A 129 -12.54 -0.29 -6.76
CA THR A 129 -12.85 -0.24 -5.33
C THR A 129 -11.66 -0.65 -4.48
N VAL A 130 -11.65 -0.20 -3.22
CA VAL A 130 -10.64 -0.58 -2.24
C VAL A 130 -10.69 -2.08 -1.94
N ALA A 131 -11.89 -2.67 -1.87
CA ALA A 131 -12.06 -4.11 -1.64
C ALA A 131 -11.40 -4.96 -2.74
N GLN A 132 -11.46 -4.52 -4.01
CA GLN A 132 -10.74 -5.19 -5.10
C GLN A 132 -9.22 -5.07 -4.93
N LEU A 133 -8.72 -3.90 -4.53
CA LEU A 133 -7.30 -3.70 -4.22
C LEU A 133 -6.82 -4.64 -3.10
N GLU A 134 -7.66 -4.85 -2.09
CA GLU A 134 -7.33 -5.70 -0.95
C GLU A 134 -7.27 -7.17 -1.31
N ALA A 135 -8.21 -7.62 -2.13
CA ALA A 135 -8.17 -8.96 -2.66
C ALA A 135 -6.84 -9.23 -3.37
N LEU A 136 -6.31 -8.26 -4.13
CA LEU A 136 -4.99 -8.40 -4.80
C LEU A 136 -3.82 -8.46 -3.81
N ILE A 137 -3.87 -7.72 -2.69
CA ILE A 137 -2.80 -7.76 -1.69
C ILE A 137 -2.84 -9.07 -0.89
N LEU A 138 -4.04 -9.56 -0.56
CA LEU A 138 -4.23 -10.76 0.27
C LEU A 138 -3.98 -12.08 -0.48
N THR A 139 -3.78 -12.04 -1.80
CA THR A 139 -3.41 -13.21 -2.61
C THR A 139 -1.91 -13.53 -2.62
N LEU A 140 -1.08 -12.75 -1.90
CA LEU A 140 0.33 -13.06 -1.63
C LEU A 140 0.49 -14.04 -0.46
#